data_AF-A0A6A4Z3T8-F1
#
_entry.id   AF-A0A6A4Z3T8-F1
#
_cell.length_a   1.000
_cell.length_b   1.000
_cell.length_c   1.000
_cell.angle_alpha   90.00
_cell.angle_beta   90.00
_cell.angle_gamma   90.00
#
_symmetry.space_group_name_H-M   'P 1'
#
loop_
_entity.id
_entity.type
_entity.pdbx_description
1 polymer ?
#
loop_
_entity_poly.entity_id
_entity_poly.type
_entity_poly.pdbx_seq_one_letter_code
_entity_poly.pdbx_strand_id
1 'polypeptide(L)'
;MVDHILATTANPINNEDEEGTDKTTCPYVQPASWFVSHAWSYVFLDVIDALDGFFAEQVNDSDSSGDNVAVWFCLFNNNQHDVTDKLRRFDYWVDSFQSALTAIGQVVMVLSPWQNPTTLTRTWCVFEIYVAYTTHARFEIAMGHAQKQVFLQDIQDDHSFEAMLGTIKSEASQTAVASDRDNIIGTMTDANVSFADLDRMVLEVLSDWIVHTVQRHIDRAVEAVEKAQWLDVMAGIW
;
A
#
# COMPACT_ATOMS: atom_id res chain seq x y z
N MET A 1 20.02 -5.60 7.74
CA MET A 1 20.71 -4.30 7.60
C MET A 1 19.88 -3.58 6.55
N VAL A 2 19.15 -2.55 6.97
CA VAL A 2 18.09 -1.89 6.19
C VAL A 2 18.75 -0.88 5.25
N ASP A 3 19.45 -1.36 4.22
CA ASP A 3 20.24 -0.49 3.34
C ASP A 3 19.46 -0.02 2.09
N HIS A 4 18.20 -0.44 1.93
CA HIS A 4 17.47 -0.31 0.66
C HIS A 4 16.20 0.55 0.69
N ILE A 5 15.79 1.08 1.86
CA ILE A 5 14.58 1.90 1.97
C ILE A 5 14.94 3.33 2.40
N LEU A 6 14.67 4.30 1.52
CA LEU A 6 14.89 5.72 1.77
C LEU A 6 13.55 6.47 1.78
N ALA A 7 13.22 7.16 2.86
CA ALA A 7 12.03 8.02 2.91
C ALA A 7 12.32 9.36 2.21
N THR A 8 11.46 9.77 1.28
CA THR A 8 11.68 10.96 0.43
C THR A 8 10.38 11.68 0.09
N THR A 9 10.45 12.89 -0.45
CA THR A 9 9.28 13.67 -0.90
C THR A 9 8.68 13.09 -2.20
N ALA A 10 7.37 13.26 -2.37
CA ALA A 10 6.64 12.75 -3.53
C ALA A 10 7.02 13.46 -4.85
N ASN A 11 7.51 14.70 -4.76
CA ASN A 11 8.06 15.43 -5.88
C ASN A 11 9.59 15.49 -5.78
N PRO A 12 10.29 15.53 -6.92
CA PRO A 12 11.66 16.03 -6.93
C PRO A 12 11.64 17.41 -6.27
N ILE A 13 12.58 17.66 -5.37
CA ILE A 13 12.76 18.96 -4.72
C ILE A 13 12.75 20.00 -5.84
N ASN A 14 11.75 20.88 -5.86
CA ASN A 14 11.81 22.09 -6.68
C ASN A 14 12.97 22.90 -6.08
N ASN A 15 14.16 22.76 -6.66
CA ASN A 15 15.33 23.55 -6.36
C ASN A 15 15.15 24.97 -6.95
N GLU A 16 14.08 25.64 -6.55
CA GLU A 16 14.02 27.10 -6.62
C GLU A 16 14.35 27.56 -5.21
N ASP A 17 15.48 28.26 -5.07
CA ASP A 17 16.05 28.80 -3.84
C ASP A 17 17.13 27.94 -3.15
N GLU A 18 18.28 27.75 -3.81
CA GLU A 18 19.59 27.93 -3.15
C GLU A 18 20.72 28.01 -4.21
N GLU A 19 21.18 29.24 -4.47
CA GLU A 19 22.41 29.49 -5.23
C GLU A 19 23.61 28.91 -4.48
N GLY A 20 24.27 27.93 -5.10
CA GLY A 20 25.69 27.67 -4.86
C GLY A 20 26.03 26.61 -3.82
N THR A 21 25.51 25.39 -3.97
CA THR A 21 26.16 24.19 -3.40
C THR A 21 26.35 23.10 -4.45
N ASP A 22 27.50 22.45 -4.34
CA ASP A 22 28.08 21.45 -5.22
C ASP A 22 27.08 20.32 -5.56
N LYS A 23 26.85 20.06 -6.86
CA LYS A 23 25.98 18.99 -7.38
C LYS A 23 26.64 17.62 -7.24
N THR A 24 27.00 17.26 -6.02
CA THR A 24 27.25 15.86 -5.68
C THR A 24 25.88 15.24 -5.46
N THR A 25 25.39 14.47 -6.43
CA THR A 25 24.15 13.69 -6.30
C THR A 25 24.23 12.82 -5.06
N CYS A 26 23.56 13.23 -3.98
CA CYS A 26 23.45 12.43 -2.77
C CYS A 26 22.68 11.15 -3.14
N PRO A 27 23.28 9.95 -3.07
CA PRO A 27 22.60 8.71 -3.44
C PRO A 27 21.39 8.41 -2.54
N TYR A 28 21.24 9.17 -1.45
CA TYR A 28 20.18 9.03 -0.46
C TYR A 28 18.96 9.94 -0.70
N VAL A 29 18.96 10.78 -1.75
CA VAL A 29 17.83 11.66 -2.08
C VAL A 29 17.41 11.41 -3.53
N GLN A 30 16.36 10.60 -3.68
CA GLN A 30 15.74 10.29 -4.98
C GLN A 30 14.22 10.49 -4.89
N PRO A 31 13.49 10.70 -6.01
CA PRO A 31 12.03 10.71 -5.99
C PRO A 31 11.46 9.37 -5.51
N ALA A 32 10.36 9.41 -4.76
CA ALA A 32 9.69 8.19 -4.31
C ALA A 32 9.17 7.39 -5.51
N SER A 33 9.47 6.10 -5.52
CA SER A 33 8.97 5.14 -6.51
C SER A 33 7.73 4.38 -6.02
N TRP A 34 7.52 4.33 -4.70
CA TRP A 34 6.37 3.68 -4.08
C TRP A 34 5.77 4.55 -2.98
N PHE A 35 4.45 4.61 -2.94
CA PHE A 35 3.66 5.15 -1.83
C PHE A 35 3.37 4.02 -0.83
N VAL A 36 3.71 4.21 0.44
CA VAL A 36 3.49 3.23 1.51
C VAL A 36 2.18 3.52 2.24
N SER A 37 1.21 2.62 2.07
CA SER A 37 -0.03 2.59 2.85
C SER A 37 0.12 1.64 4.05
N HIS A 38 -0.22 2.10 5.26
CA HIS A 38 -0.10 1.30 6.48
C HIS A 38 -1.04 1.81 7.58
N ALA A 39 -1.32 0.95 8.57
CA ALA A 39 -1.98 1.38 9.79
C ALA A 39 -0.96 1.91 10.80
N TRP A 40 -1.20 3.10 11.36
CA TRP A 40 -0.32 3.72 12.35
C TRP A 40 -0.19 2.93 13.66
N SER A 41 -1.13 2.01 13.93
CA SER A 41 -1.10 1.12 15.08
C SER A 41 -0.12 -0.04 14.92
N TYR A 42 0.44 -0.25 13.72
CA TYR A 42 1.42 -1.30 13.49
C TYR A 42 2.74 -1.00 14.19
N VAL A 43 3.43 -2.07 14.59
CA VAL A 43 4.82 -1.97 15.04
C VAL A 43 5.66 -1.57 13.84
N PHE A 44 6.43 -0.50 13.99
CA PHE A 44 7.24 0.04 12.88
C PHE A 44 8.18 -0.99 12.26
N LEU A 45 8.83 -1.82 13.08
CA LEU A 45 9.72 -2.87 12.57
C LEU A 45 8.98 -3.95 11.75
N ASP A 46 7.72 -4.23 12.06
CA ASP A 46 6.91 -5.18 11.27
C ASP A 46 6.55 -4.58 9.90
N VAL A 47 6.35 -3.26 9.83
CA VAL A 47 6.17 -2.54 8.57
C VAL A 47 7.44 -2.61 7.71
N ILE A 48 8.61 -2.38 8.31
CA ILE A 48 9.88 -2.48 7.59
C ILE A 48 10.15 -3.92 7.14
N ASP A 49 9.92 -4.93 7.98
CA ASP A 49 10.06 -6.35 7.59
C ASP A 49 9.18 -6.70 6.38
N ALA A 50 7.93 -6.22 6.37
CA ALA A 50 7.01 -6.42 5.25
C ALA A 50 7.52 -5.76 3.96
N LEU A 51 8.02 -4.53 4.05
CA LEU A 51 8.54 -3.78 2.90
C LEU A 51 9.86 -4.36 2.38
N ASP A 52 10.77 -4.76 3.27
CA ASP A 52 12.04 -5.41 2.90
C ASP A 52 11.76 -6.71 2.13
N GLY A 53 10.83 -7.54 2.62
CA GLY A 53 10.41 -8.76 1.92
C GLY A 53 9.77 -8.47 0.55
N PHE A 54 8.89 -7.47 0.48
CA PHE A 54 8.26 -7.07 -0.77
C PHE A 54 9.26 -6.59 -1.82
N PHE A 55 10.17 -5.67 -1.46
CA PHE A 55 11.14 -5.12 -2.41
C PHE A 55 12.21 -6.14 -2.83
N ALA A 56 12.62 -7.04 -1.93
CA ALA A 56 13.51 -8.14 -2.29
C ALA A 56 12.91 -9.03 -3.39
N GLU A 57 11.59 -9.26 -3.37
CA GLU A 57 10.91 -10.04 -4.41
C GLU A 57 10.76 -9.29 -5.73
N GLN A 58 10.54 -7.98 -5.70
CA GLN A 58 10.45 -7.14 -6.91
C GLN A 58 11.80 -7.02 -7.62
N VAL A 59 12.90 -6.93 -6.87
CA VAL A 59 14.27 -6.94 -7.43
C VAL A 59 14.59 -8.28 -8.09
N ASN A 60 14.06 -9.39 -7.58
CA ASN A 60 14.25 -10.69 -8.23
C ASN A 60 13.41 -10.85 -9.52
N ASP A 61 12.32 -10.09 -9.67
CA ASP A 61 11.45 -10.11 -10.86
C ASP A 61 11.89 -9.15 -11.98
N SER A 62 12.69 -8.14 -11.64
CA SER A 62 13.24 -7.18 -12.60
C SER A 62 14.74 -7.43 -12.78
N ASP A 63 15.23 -7.51 -14.01
CA ASP A 63 16.68 -7.65 -14.33
C ASP A 63 17.50 -6.38 -13.95
N SER A 64 16.93 -5.55 -13.07
CA SER A 64 17.44 -4.28 -12.57
C SER A 64 18.22 -4.54 -11.28
N SER A 65 19.53 -4.44 -11.39
CA SER A 65 20.48 -4.54 -10.29
C SER A 65 20.17 -3.56 -9.15
N GLY A 66 19.69 -4.05 -8.01
CA GLY A 66 20.04 -3.59 -6.65
C GLY A 66 20.00 -2.09 -6.33
N ASP A 67 19.22 -1.28 -7.05
CA ASP A 67 19.10 0.14 -6.75
C ASP A 67 18.24 0.35 -5.49
N ASN A 68 18.65 1.30 -4.64
CA ASN A 68 17.92 1.65 -3.41
C ASN A 68 16.50 2.11 -3.76
N VAL A 69 15.50 1.53 -3.10
CA VAL A 69 14.10 1.88 -3.30
C VAL A 69 13.75 3.08 -2.43
N ALA A 70 13.52 4.21 -3.06
CA ALA A 70 12.99 5.38 -2.36
C ALA A 70 11.46 5.28 -2.26
N VAL A 71 10.93 5.50 -1.05
CA VAL A 71 9.51 5.38 -0.72
C VAL A 71 8.97 6.68 -0.15
N TRP A 72 7.70 6.96 -0.45
CA TRP A 72 6.93 7.97 0.24
C TRP A 72 6.18 7.30 1.39
N PHE A 73 6.48 7.69 2.62
CA PHE A 73 5.96 7.03 3.81
C PHE A 73 5.44 8.09 4.77
N CYS A 74 4.12 8.12 4.96
CA CYS A 74 3.44 9.19 5.69
C CYS A 74 3.95 9.43 7.12
N LEU A 75 4.56 8.43 7.78
CA LEU A 75 5.24 8.62 9.08
C LEU A 75 6.36 9.66 9.01
N PHE A 76 7.14 9.67 7.92
CA PHE A 76 8.29 10.57 7.73
C PHE A 76 7.94 11.83 6.94
N ASN A 77 6.96 11.72 6.03
CA ASN A 77 6.59 12.81 5.13
C ASN A 77 5.62 13.81 5.75
N ASN A 78 4.87 13.41 6.77
CA ASN A 78 3.96 14.30 7.46
C ASN A 78 4.66 14.90 8.68
N ASN A 79 4.63 16.22 8.80
CA ASN A 79 5.13 16.89 10.00
C ASN A 79 4.23 16.51 11.20
N GLN A 80 4.70 15.56 12.03
CA GLN A 80 3.95 15.00 13.15
C GLN A 80 3.58 16.05 14.22
N HIS A 81 4.33 17.15 14.29
CA HIS A 81 4.02 18.29 15.15
C HIS A 81 2.79 19.07 14.63
N ASP A 82 2.68 19.27 13.32
CA ASP A 82 1.54 19.97 12.69
C ASP A 82 0.26 19.12 12.75
N VAL A 83 0.38 17.79 12.69
CA VAL A 83 -0.75 16.85 12.82
C VAL A 83 -1.37 16.94 14.23
N THR A 84 -0.55 17.13 15.25
CA THR A 84 -1.01 17.21 16.65
C THR A 84 -1.68 18.56 16.96
N ASP A 85 -1.19 19.65 16.38
CA ASP A 85 -1.69 21.01 16.63
C ASP A 85 -2.87 21.45 15.74
N LYS A 86 -3.40 20.57 14.87
CA LYS A 86 -4.52 20.88 13.94
C LYS A 86 -4.29 22.13 13.07
N LEU A 87 -3.03 22.51 12.84
CA LEU A 87 -2.68 23.78 12.18
C LEU A 87 -2.98 23.79 10.68
N ARG A 88 -3.19 22.62 10.05
CA ARG A 88 -3.49 22.50 8.61
C ARG A 88 -4.91 21.97 8.38
N ARG A 89 -5.61 22.57 7.41
CA ARG A 89 -6.95 22.15 6.99
C ARG A 89 -6.90 20.78 6.32
N PHE A 90 -8.00 20.03 6.44
CA PHE A 90 -8.17 18.72 5.82
C PHE A 90 -7.89 18.73 4.30
N ASP A 91 -8.39 19.74 3.59
CA ASP A 91 -8.19 19.89 2.14
C ASP A 91 -6.70 19.84 1.74
N TYR A 92 -5.83 20.46 2.54
CA TYR A 92 -4.40 20.46 2.29
C TYR A 92 -3.79 19.05 2.39
N TRP A 93 -4.26 18.26 3.37
CA TRP A 93 -3.79 16.89 3.55
C TRP A 93 -4.26 16.01 2.40
N VAL A 94 -5.55 16.03 2.08
CA VAL A 94 -6.10 15.24 0.97
C VAL A 94 -5.41 15.60 -0.34
N ASP A 95 -5.27 16.89 -0.66
CA ASP A 95 -4.58 17.33 -1.87
C ASP A 95 -3.13 16.85 -1.89
N SER A 96 -2.40 16.94 -0.77
CA SER A 96 -1.00 16.49 -0.69
C SER A 96 -0.89 14.97 -0.85
N PHE A 97 -1.75 14.19 -0.18
CA PHE A 97 -1.77 12.73 -0.26
C PHE A 97 -2.17 12.25 -1.65
N GLN A 98 -3.28 12.78 -2.20
CA GLN A 98 -3.77 12.43 -3.51
C GLN A 98 -2.76 12.82 -4.59
N SER A 99 -2.15 14.01 -4.50
CA SER A 99 -1.11 14.43 -5.43
C SER A 99 0.11 13.53 -5.35
N ALA A 100 0.55 13.16 -4.14
CA ALA A 100 1.68 12.26 -3.96
C ALA A 100 1.42 10.87 -4.55
N LEU A 101 0.29 10.26 -4.20
CA LEU A 101 -0.10 8.94 -4.70
C LEU A 101 -0.23 8.96 -6.22
N THR A 102 -0.91 9.97 -6.78
CA THR A 102 -1.07 10.13 -8.23
C THR A 102 0.26 10.34 -8.95
N ALA A 103 1.17 11.15 -8.38
CA ALA A 103 2.47 11.42 -8.98
C ALA A 103 3.39 10.19 -8.97
N ILE A 104 3.35 9.40 -7.90
CA ILE A 104 4.15 8.18 -7.75
C ILE A 104 3.59 7.05 -8.63
N GLY A 105 2.27 6.88 -8.67
CA GLY A 105 1.59 5.89 -9.50
C GLY A 105 1.78 4.42 -9.07
N GLN A 106 2.43 4.18 -7.93
CA GLN A 106 2.62 2.85 -7.35
C GLN A 106 2.37 2.91 -5.84
N VAL A 107 1.55 2.00 -5.34
CA VAL A 107 1.14 1.89 -3.94
C VAL A 107 1.46 0.50 -3.43
N VAL A 108 2.15 0.44 -2.29
CA VAL A 108 2.32 -0.79 -1.52
C VAL A 108 1.61 -0.64 -0.19
N MET A 109 0.61 -1.48 0.06
CA MET A 109 -0.10 -1.54 1.33
C MET A 109 0.48 -2.65 2.21
N VAL A 110 0.86 -2.31 3.44
CA VAL A 110 1.20 -3.32 4.45
C VAL A 110 -0.09 -3.92 5.02
N LEU A 111 -0.33 -5.19 4.76
CA LEU A 111 -1.53 -5.91 5.19
C LEU A 111 -1.24 -6.79 6.40
N SER A 112 -1.82 -6.44 7.55
CA SER A 112 -1.67 -7.23 8.79
C SER A 112 -2.84 -7.03 9.78
N PRO A 113 -3.32 -8.09 10.45
CA PRO A 113 -3.17 -9.50 10.04
C PRO A 113 -3.86 -9.74 8.69
N TRP A 114 -3.45 -10.75 7.94
CA TRP A 114 -3.98 -10.95 6.58
C TRP A 114 -5.48 -11.30 6.57
N GLN A 115 -5.96 -12.08 7.54
CA GLN A 115 -7.38 -12.53 7.59
C GLN A 115 -8.37 -11.41 7.95
N ASN A 116 -7.92 -10.37 8.65
CA ASN A 116 -8.74 -9.22 9.03
C ASN A 116 -7.85 -7.96 9.08
N PRO A 117 -7.53 -7.39 7.91
CA PRO A 117 -6.52 -6.35 7.83
C PRO A 117 -6.90 -5.07 8.55
N THR A 118 -6.03 -4.63 9.48
CA THR A 118 -6.28 -3.38 10.21
C THR A 118 -6.31 -2.17 9.26
N THR A 119 -5.52 -2.17 8.19
CA THR A 119 -5.58 -1.13 7.13
C THR A 119 -6.98 -0.99 6.54
N LEU A 120 -7.71 -2.08 6.30
CA LEU A 120 -9.06 -2.02 5.71
C LEU A 120 -10.13 -1.54 6.72
N THR A 121 -9.78 -1.43 8.00
CA THR A 121 -10.61 -0.78 9.03
C THR A 121 -10.33 0.72 9.18
N ARG A 122 -9.36 1.26 8.43
CA ARG A 122 -8.93 2.65 8.51
C ARG A 122 -9.46 3.42 7.30
N THR A 123 -10.25 4.48 7.55
CA THR A 123 -10.87 5.26 6.45
C THR A 123 -9.83 5.87 5.51
N TRP A 124 -8.69 6.30 6.04
CA TRP A 124 -7.57 6.82 5.23
C TRP A 124 -7.02 5.77 4.27
N CYS A 125 -6.80 4.53 4.70
CA CYS A 125 -6.27 3.46 3.85
C CYS A 125 -7.29 3.01 2.80
N VAL A 126 -8.57 2.96 3.14
CA VAL A 126 -9.65 2.71 2.16
C VAL A 126 -9.69 3.82 1.11
N PHE A 127 -9.55 5.07 1.53
CA PHE A 127 -9.46 6.20 0.61
C PHE A 127 -8.21 6.14 -0.28
N GLU A 128 -7.06 5.70 0.24
CA GLU A 128 -5.85 5.46 -0.58
C GLU A 128 -6.08 4.40 -1.66
N ILE A 129 -6.81 3.32 -1.36
CA ILE A 129 -7.21 2.31 -2.36
C ILE A 129 -8.12 2.95 -3.42
N TYR A 130 -9.09 3.77 -3.01
CA TYR A 130 -9.96 4.49 -3.94
C TYR A 130 -9.16 5.39 -4.89
N VAL A 131 -8.21 6.16 -4.36
CA VAL A 131 -7.35 7.03 -5.19
C VAL A 131 -6.50 6.17 -6.12
N ALA A 132 -5.90 5.08 -5.65
CA ALA A 132 -5.12 4.16 -6.48
C ALA A 132 -5.97 3.58 -7.63
N TYR A 133 -7.19 3.12 -7.33
CA TYR A 133 -8.13 2.58 -8.29
C TYR A 133 -8.52 3.60 -9.37
N THR A 134 -8.93 4.80 -8.95
CA THR A 134 -9.39 5.86 -9.87
C THR A 134 -8.28 6.48 -10.71
N THR A 135 -7.03 6.43 -10.23
CA THR A 135 -5.85 6.90 -10.96
C THR A 135 -5.14 5.79 -11.74
N HIS A 136 -5.66 4.56 -11.68
CA HIS A 136 -5.03 3.36 -12.26
C HIS A 136 -3.57 3.17 -11.79
N ALA A 137 -3.28 3.56 -10.55
CA ALA A 137 -1.99 3.30 -9.93
C ALA A 137 -1.79 1.80 -9.73
N ARG A 138 -0.55 1.33 -9.87
CA ARG A 138 -0.20 -0.05 -9.52
C ARG A 138 -0.42 -0.23 -8.02
N PHE A 139 -1.23 -1.20 -7.63
CA PHE A 139 -1.47 -1.53 -6.23
C PHE A 139 -0.89 -2.90 -5.89
N GLU A 140 -0.11 -2.96 -4.81
CA GLU A 140 0.52 -4.17 -4.31
C GLU A 140 0.33 -4.29 -2.80
N ILE A 141 0.45 -5.52 -2.30
CA ILE A 141 0.42 -5.80 -0.87
C ILE A 141 1.77 -6.32 -0.40
N ALA A 142 2.25 -5.74 0.69
CA ALA A 142 3.37 -6.25 1.48
C ALA A 142 2.83 -6.93 2.75
N MET A 143 3.43 -8.04 3.13
CA MET A 143 3.15 -8.75 4.38
C MET A 143 4.47 -9.06 5.07
N GLY A 144 4.51 -8.94 6.40
CA GLY A 144 5.65 -9.42 7.19
C GLY A 144 5.80 -10.94 7.03
N HIS A 145 7.00 -11.47 7.22
CA HIS A 145 7.32 -12.85 6.88
C HIS A 145 6.34 -13.86 7.52
N ALA A 146 6.02 -13.68 8.80
CA ALA A 146 5.09 -14.55 9.51
C ALA A 146 3.66 -14.50 8.92
N GLN A 147 3.15 -13.30 8.60
CA GLN A 147 1.82 -13.15 8.00
C GLN A 147 1.76 -13.73 6.60
N LYS A 148 2.83 -13.57 5.82
CA LYS A 148 2.92 -14.16 4.48
C LYS A 148 2.88 -15.69 4.50
N GLN A 149 3.58 -16.34 5.44
CA GLN A 149 3.53 -17.79 5.59
C GLN A 149 2.12 -18.28 5.93
N VAL A 150 1.44 -17.60 6.85
CA VAL A 150 0.06 -17.92 7.22
C VAL A 150 -0.87 -17.72 6.02
N PHE A 151 -0.73 -16.61 5.29
CA PHE A 151 -1.48 -16.36 4.06
C PHE A 151 -1.31 -17.47 3.01
N LEU A 152 -0.06 -17.86 2.70
CA LEU A 152 0.22 -18.90 1.69
C LEU A 152 -0.29 -20.29 2.10
N GLN A 153 -0.40 -20.54 3.40
CA GLN A 153 -1.00 -21.76 3.93
C GLN A 153 -2.52 -21.70 3.82
N ASP A 154 -3.13 -20.61 4.28
CA ASP A 154 -4.58 -20.47 4.37
C ASP A 154 -5.24 -20.38 2.98
N ILE A 155 -4.58 -19.78 1.99
CA ILE A 155 -5.11 -19.63 0.63
C ILE A 155 -5.23 -20.98 -0.12
N GLN A 156 -4.68 -22.06 0.44
CA GLN A 156 -4.92 -23.41 -0.08
C GLN A 156 -6.30 -23.97 0.29
N ASP A 157 -7.05 -23.26 1.14
CA ASP A 157 -8.45 -23.56 1.47
C ASP A 157 -9.39 -22.63 0.69
N ASP A 158 -10.39 -23.20 0.02
CA ASP A 158 -11.32 -22.57 -0.93
C ASP A 158 -12.19 -21.43 -0.35
N HIS A 159 -12.09 -21.15 0.96
CA HIS A 159 -12.96 -20.19 1.64
C HIS A 159 -12.20 -19.11 2.40
N SER A 160 -10.88 -19.23 2.52
CA SER A 160 -10.08 -18.31 3.34
C SER A 160 -10.05 -16.90 2.75
N PHE A 161 -10.03 -16.78 1.43
CA PHE A 161 -10.02 -15.47 0.76
C PHE A 161 -11.37 -14.78 0.85
N GLU A 162 -12.47 -15.48 0.58
CA GLU A 162 -13.83 -14.96 0.69
C GLU A 162 -14.14 -14.56 2.14
N ALA A 163 -13.65 -15.34 3.11
CA ALA A 163 -13.78 -15.00 4.52
C ALA A 163 -13.07 -13.67 4.84
N MET A 164 -11.85 -13.47 4.32
CA MET A 164 -11.12 -12.21 4.45
C MET A 164 -11.87 -11.05 3.76
N LEU A 165 -12.32 -11.24 2.52
CA LEU A 165 -13.12 -10.24 1.80
C LEU A 165 -14.41 -9.88 2.55
N GLY A 166 -15.04 -10.86 3.21
CA GLY A 166 -16.23 -10.67 4.03
C GLY A 166 -16.01 -9.82 5.28
N THR A 167 -14.76 -9.59 5.69
CA THR A 167 -14.43 -8.67 6.80
C THR A 167 -14.45 -7.20 6.37
N ILE A 168 -14.41 -6.92 5.07
CA ILE A 168 -14.24 -5.59 4.51
C ILE A 168 -15.58 -4.85 4.58
N LYS A 169 -15.55 -3.69 5.24
CA LYS A 169 -16.72 -2.84 5.37
C LYS A 169 -16.30 -1.38 5.53
N SER A 170 -16.20 -0.67 4.41
CA SER A 170 -15.71 0.71 4.35
C SER A 170 -16.52 1.65 5.23
N GLU A 171 -17.82 1.43 5.35
CA GLU A 171 -18.72 2.19 6.24
C GLU A 171 -18.30 2.10 7.73
N ALA A 172 -17.81 0.93 8.16
CA ALA A 172 -17.38 0.68 9.54
C ALA A 172 -15.94 1.18 9.81
N SER A 173 -15.24 1.67 8.78
CA SER A 173 -13.88 2.18 8.93
C SER A 173 -13.82 3.44 9.81
N GLN A 174 -12.66 3.65 10.44
CA GLN A 174 -12.46 4.71 11.43
C GLN A 174 -11.19 5.52 11.18
N THR A 175 -11.18 6.75 11.68
CA THR A 175 -10.01 7.64 11.77
C THR A 175 -9.73 7.96 13.24
N ALA A 176 -8.49 8.30 13.57
CA ALA A 176 -8.15 8.78 14.91
C ALA A 176 -8.79 10.14 15.22
N VAL A 177 -8.97 10.97 14.19
CA VAL A 177 -9.63 12.27 14.26
C VAL A 177 -10.97 12.17 13.55
N ALA A 178 -12.08 12.24 14.29
CA ALA A 178 -13.42 12.03 13.74
C ALA A 178 -13.76 12.95 12.54
N SER A 179 -13.30 14.21 12.57
CA SER A 179 -13.52 15.14 11.46
C SER A 179 -12.87 14.70 10.15
N ASP A 180 -11.77 13.95 10.19
CA ASP A 180 -11.16 13.42 8.97
C ASP A 180 -12.11 12.45 8.27
N ARG A 181 -12.79 11.59 9.05
CA ARG A 181 -13.77 10.65 8.49
C ARG A 181 -14.91 11.41 7.82
N ASP A 182 -15.47 12.41 8.50
CA ASP A 182 -16.57 13.20 7.95
C ASP A 182 -16.16 13.92 6.66
N ASN A 183 -14.95 14.48 6.63
CA ASN A 183 -14.45 15.17 5.44
C ASN A 183 -14.14 14.21 4.28
N ILE A 184 -13.53 13.04 4.53
CA ILE A 184 -13.30 12.01 3.49
C ILE A 184 -14.64 11.57 2.91
N ILE A 185 -15.63 11.30 3.77
CA ILE A 185 -16.98 10.93 3.31
C ILE A 185 -17.63 12.06 2.51
N GLY A 186 -17.41 13.32 2.91
CA GLY A 186 -17.81 14.49 2.14
C GLY A 186 -17.21 14.47 0.74
N THR A 187 -15.89 14.29 0.62
CA THR A 187 -15.18 14.17 -0.66
C THR A 187 -15.73 13.02 -1.52
N MET A 188 -16.01 11.86 -0.92
CA MET A 188 -16.60 10.72 -1.64
C MET A 188 -18.03 11.01 -2.11
N THR A 189 -18.82 11.68 -1.28
CA THR A 189 -20.19 12.07 -1.61
C THR A 189 -20.20 13.08 -2.75
N ASP A 190 -19.30 14.06 -2.74
CA ASP A 190 -19.14 15.06 -3.81
C ASP A 190 -18.68 14.41 -5.12
N ALA A 191 -17.88 13.34 -5.04
CA ALA A 191 -17.50 12.49 -6.17
C ALA A 191 -18.60 11.49 -6.59
N ASN A 192 -19.77 11.51 -5.93
CA ASN A 192 -20.90 10.60 -6.16
C ASN A 192 -20.53 9.11 -5.98
N VAL A 193 -19.69 8.81 -4.99
CA VAL A 193 -19.23 7.47 -4.63
C VAL A 193 -19.89 7.04 -3.31
N SER A 194 -20.60 5.92 -3.30
CA SER A 194 -21.18 5.35 -2.09
C SER A 194 -20.22 4.39 -1.38
N PHE A 195 -20.49 4.03 -0.12
CA PHE A 195 -19.72 2.99 0.57
C PHE A 195 -19.77 1.63 -0.16
N ALA A 196 -20.89 1.30 -0.81
CA ALA A 196 -20.98 0.07 -1.59
C ALA A 196 -20.08 0.11 -2.83
N ASP A 197 -19.87 1.29 -3.42
CA ASP A 197 -18.93 1.45 -4.54
C ASP A 197 -17.48 1.36 -4.05
N LEU A 198 -17.16 1.95 -2.89
CA LEU A 198 -15.85 1.78 -2.25
C LEU A 198 -15.55 0.32 -1.93
N ASP A 199 -16.50 -0.39 -1.31
CA ASP A 199 -16.33 -1.81 -1.01
C ASP A 199 -16.08 -2.61 -2.30
N ARG A 200 -16.83 -2.36 -3.38
CA ARG A 200 -16.58 -3.02 -4.68
C ARG A 200 -15.19 -2.75 -5.22
N MET A 201 -14.72 -1.49 -5.17
CA MET A 201 -13.37 -1.14 -5.63
C MET A 201 -12.28 -1.81 -4.79
N VAL A 202 -12.44 -1.84 -3.46
CA VAL A 202 -11.51 -2.53 -2.57
C VAL A 202 -11.48 -4.02 -2.87
N LEU A 203 -12.65 -4.65 -3.01
CA LEU A 203 -12.77 -6.06 -3.37
C LEU A 203 -12.09 -6.35 -4.71
N GLU A 204 -12.31 -5.53 -5.74
CA GLU A 204 -11.69 -5.68 -7.06
C GLU A 204 -10.16 -5.58 -6.97
N VAL A 205 -9.62 -4.57 -6.28
CA VAL A 205 -8.17 -4.40 -6.09
C VAL A 205 -7.54 -5.59 -5.37
N LEU A 206 -8.20 -6.12 -4.34
CA LEU A 206 -7.69 -7.27 -3.58
C LEU A 206 -7.83 -8.58 -4.38
N SER A 207 -8.92 -8.74 -5.13
CA SER A 207 -9.13 -9.87 -6.04
C SER A 207 -8.09 -9.90 -7.16
N ASP A 208 -7.79 -8.75 -7.76
CA ASP A 208 -6.73 -8.65 -8.75
C ASP A 208 -5.39 -8.99 -8.12
N TRP A 209 -5.07 -8.43 -6.96
CA TRP A 209 -3.82 -8.72 -6.26
C TRP A 209 -3.64 -10.21 -5.94
N ILE A 210 -4.69 -10.91 -5.48
CA ILE A 210 -4.58 -12.34 -5.14
C ILE A 210 -4.30 -13.16 -6.40
N VAL A 211 -5.00 -12.87 -7.50
CA VAL A 211 -4.81 -13.56 -8.78
C VAL A 211 -3.38 -13.37 -9.26
N HIS A 212 -2.85 -12.14 -9.26
CA HIS A 212 -1.46 -11.88 -9.64
C HIS A 212 -0.46 -12.59 -8.72
N THR A 213 -0.75 -12.70 -7.43
CA THR A 213 0.12 -13.38 -6.47
C THR A 213 0.17 -14.88 -6.71
N VAL A 214 -0.99 -15.54 -6.86
CA VAL A 214 -1.05 -16.97 -7.17
C VAL A 214 -0.45 -17.26 -8.55
N GLN A 215 -0.68 -16.40 -9.54
CA GLN A 215 -0.05 -16.54 -10.86
C GLN A 215 1.48 -16.52 -10.77
N ARG A 216 2.07 -15.62 -9.98
CA ARG A 216 3.53 -15.60 -9.75
C ARG A 216 4.04 -16.89 -9.13
N HIS A 217 3.28 -17.51 -8.22
CA HIS A 217 3.63 -18.82 -7.67
C HIS A 217 3.56 -19.94 -8.72
N ILE A 218 2.56 -19.93 -9.60
CA ILE A 218 2.46 -20.87 -10.73
C ILE A 218 3.64 -20.74 -11.69
N ASP A 219 4.06 -19.50 -11.97
CA ASP A 219 5.14 -19.20 -12.93
C ASP A 219 6.52 -19.57 -12.38
N ARG A 220 6.71 -19.43 -11.06
CA ARG A 220 7.97 -19.76 -10.38
C ARG A 220 8.09 -21.24 -9.98
N ALA A 221 6.99 -21.98 -9.93
CA ALA A 221 6.99 -23.39 -9.55
C ALA A 221 7.82 -24.24 -10.53
N VAL A 222 8.85 -24.91 -10.00
CA VAL A 222 9.74 -25.79 -10.79
C VAL A 222 9.19 -27.21 -10.85
N GLU A 223 8.62 -27.69 -9.74
CA GLU A 223 8.09 -29.04 -9.63
C GLU A 223 6.64 -29.11 -10.09
N ALA A 224 6.30 -30.17 -10.84
CA ALA A 224 4.95 -30.32 -11.38
C ALA A 224 3.85 -30.43 -10.31
N VAL A 225 4.19 -31.01 -9.15
CA VAL A 225 3.26 -31.14 -8.01
C VAL A 225 2.95 -29.78 -7.40
N GLU A 226 3.98 -28.95 -7.17
CA GLU A 226 3.81 -27.58 -6.65
C GLU A 226 2.99 -26.73 -7.62
N LYS A 227 3.30 -26.81 -8.92
CA LYS A 227 2.53 -26.09 -9.94
C LYS A 227 1.07 -26.52 -9.99
N ALA A 228 0.80 -27.82 -9.84
CA ALA A 228 -0.57 -28.33 -9.80
C ALA A 228 -1.34 -27.82 -8.57
N GLN A 229 -0.68 -27.73 -7.40
CA GLN A 229 -1.30 -27.16 -6.19
C GLN A 229 -1.70 -25.69 -6.40
N TRP A 230 -0.83 -24.86 -6.96
CA TRP A 230 -1.16 -23.45 -7.21
C TRP A 230 -2.21 -23.25 -8.31
N LEU A 231 -2.28 -24.14 -9.29
CA LEU A 231 -3.35 -24.14 -10.30
C LEU A 231 -4.72 -24.47 -9.68
N ASP A 232 -4.74 -25.36 -8.68
CA ASP A 232 -5.95 -25.70 -7.92
C ASP A 232 -6.44 -24.48 -7.12
N VAL A 233 -5.52 -23.82 -6.39
CA VAL A 233 -5.81 -22.55 -5.69
C VAL A 233 -6.34 -21.49 -6.64
N MET A 234 -5.70 -21.32 -7.80
CA MET A 234 -6.16 -20.37 -8.82
C MET A 234 -7.59 -20.68 -9.27
N ALA A 235 -7.96 -21.96 -9.42
CA ALA A 235 -9.31 -22.34 -9.83
C ALA A 235 -10.37 -22.04 -8.74
N GLY A 236 -10.00 -22.07 -7.46
CA GLY A 236 -10.89 -21.73 -6.34
C GLY A 236 -11.20 -20.23 -6.21
N ILE A 237 -10.36 -19.36 -6.78
CA ILE A 237 -10.54 -17.89 -6.70
C ILE A 237 -11.61 -17.37 -7.69
N TRP A 238 -12.03 -18.17 -8.68
CA TRP A 238 -12.96 -17.77 -9.76
C TRP A 238 -14.42 -18.19 -9.57
#